data_AF-A0A3G2TDU1-F1
#
_entry.id   AF-A0A3G2TDU1-F1
#
_cell.length_a   1.000
_cell.length_b   1.000
_cell.length_c   1.000
_cell.angle_alpha   90.00
_cell.angle_beta   90.00
_cell.angle_gamma   90.00
#
_symmetry.space_group_name_H-M   'P 1'
#
loop_
_entity.id
_entity.type
_entity.pdbx_description
1 polymer ?
#
loop_
_entity_poly.entity_id
_entity_poly.type
_entity_poly.pdbx_seq_one_letter_code
_entity_poly.pdbx_strand_id
1 'polypeptide(L)'
;MKVYPIRNHRRKYKDGQVIAHLFVFRSTKSNITYFIECEVFDKNVIAIKFYDKNHRESKNRFSYLTNSNEIWSVLHTCIQVIPILEKEHIGCSFVAIGAQGISPDRRQEQIEKTQRYLAYKRILFKLFESATNYALIDSDEYSALLMMNIIEFVGDKQIDDQEFSEKVLNKYVEIIELMEMEFLEIHNFYEANNHANISLEISHKRKVNKMLKILRKL
;
A
#
# COMPACT_ATOMS: atom_id res chain seq x y z
N MET A 1 -13.94 7.69 15.45
CA MET A 1 -13.80 6.21 15.45
C MET A 1 -12.87 5.80 16.58
N LYS A 2 -13.00 4.58 17.10
CA LYS A 2 -12.05 4.05 18.08
C LYS A 2 -10.78 3.61 17.35
N VAL A 3 -9.63 3.93 17.92
CA VAL A 3 -8.33 3.42 17.45
C VAL A 3 -7.79 2.48 18.51
N TYR A 4 -7.27 1.34 18.09
CA TYR A 4 -6.80 0.31 19.01
C TYR A 4 -5.30 0.46 19.26
N PRO A 5 -4.82 0.26 20.50
CA PRO A 5 -3.39 0.38 20.78
C PRO A 5 -2.60 -0.73 20.10
N ILE A 6 -1.50 -0.35 19.46
CA ILE A 6 -0.45 -1.26 19.00
C ILE A 6 0.24 -1.85 20.23
N ARG A 7 0.29 -3.17 20.32
CA ARG A 7 0.81 -3.93 21.47
C ARG A 7 2.20 -4.49 21.27
N ASN A 8 2.61 -4.66 20.01
CA ASN A 8 3.91 -5.24 19.68
C ASN A 8 4.40 -4.64 18.36
N HIS A 9 5.70 -4.46 18.26
CA HIS A 9 6.42 -4.07 17.06
C HIS A 9 7.70 -4.92 17.00
N ARG A 10 7.79 -5.78 15.99
CA ARG A 10 8.97 -6.61 15.71
C ARG A 10 9.54 -6.25 14.35
N ARG A 11 10.86 -6.36 14.20
CA ARG A 11 11.55 -6.20 12.91
C ARG A 11 11.97 -7.58 12.41
N LYS A 12 11.77 -7.83 11.12
CA LYS A 12 12.33 -8.97 10.40
C LYS A 12 13.57 -8.50 9.65
N TYR A 13 14.61 -9.32 9.66
CA TYR A 13 15.89 -9.00 9.05
C TYR A 13 16.26 -10.05 8.00
N LYS A 14 16.94 -9.60 6.95
CA LYS A 14 17.64 -10.45 5.97
C LYS A 14 18.98 -9.79 5.68
N ASP A 15 20.06 -10.55 5.81
CA ASP A 15 21.43 -10.07 5.58
C ASP A 15 21.77 -8.78 6.36
N GLY A 16 21.27 -8.69 7.59
CA GLY A 16 21.47 -7.53 8.47
C GLY A 16 20.57 -6.32 8.18
N GLN A 17 19.80 -6.34 7.09
CA GLN A 17 18.88 -5.26 6.71
C GLN A 17 17.45 -5.56 7.17
N VAL A 18 16.70 -4.52 7.55
CA VAL A 18 15.29 -4.68 7.92
C VAL A 18 14.48 -4.87 6.65
N ILE A 19 13.81 -6.02 6.53
CA ILE A 19 12.93 -6.34 5.40
C ILE A 19 11.46 -6.17 5.73
N ALA A 20 11.08 -6.15 7.02
CA ALA A 20 9.70 -5.87 7.40
C ALA A 20 9.56 -5.44 8.86
N HIS A 21 8.52 -4.65 9.14
CA HIS A 21 8.01 -4.36 10.47
C HIS A 21 6.69 -5.11 10.67
N LEU A 22 6.56 -5.82 11.78
CA LEU A 22 5.35 -6.54 12.16
C LEU A 22 4.74 -5.89 13.40
N PHE A 23 3.58 -5.27 13.23
CA PHE A 23 2.80 -4.72 14.33
C PHE A 23 1.61 -5.60 14.68
N VAL A 24 1.18 -5.54 15.94
CA VAL A 24 0.03 -6.31 16.43
C VAL A 24 -0.90 -5.41 17.20
N PHE A 25 -2.20 -5.48 16.90
CA PHE A 25 -3.24 -4.87 17.73
C PHE A 25 -4.42 -5.84 17.90
N ARG A 26 -5.25 -5.57 18.90
CA ARG A 26 -6.47 -6.35 19.17
C ARG A 26 -7.68 -5.43 19.19
N SER A 27 -8.69 -5.74 18.39
CA SER A 27 -9.97 -5.07 18.47
C SER A 27 -10.62 -5.36 19.82
N THR A 28 -11.01 -4.33 20.54
CA THR A 28 -11.81 -4.49 21.77
C THR A 28 -13.29 -4.76 21.46
N LYS A 29 -13.72 -4.65 20.20
CA LYS A 29 -15.11 -4.86 19.77
C LYS A 29 -15.33 -6.31 19.35
N SER A 30 -14.58 -6.80 18.37
CA SER A 30 -14.70 -8.18 17.86
C SER A 30 -13.80 -9.18 18.55
N ASN A 31 -12.87 -8.73 19.40
CA ASN A 31 -11.82 -9.58 19.98
C ASN A 31 -10.84 -10.18 18.95
N ILE A 32 -10.91 -9.78 17.69
CA ILE A 32 -9.98 -10.20 16.64
C ILE A 32 -8.62 -9.55 16.88
N THR A 33 -7.56 -10.35 16.71
CA THR A 33 -6.18 -9.88 16.77
C THR A 33 -5.65 -9.76 15.36
N TYR A 34 -5.20 -8.57 14.99
CA TYR A 34 -4.71 -8.28 13.65
C TYR A 34 -3.19 -8.17 13.66
N PHE A 35 -2.59 -8.66 12.57
CA PHE A 35 -1.21 -8.37 12.22
C PHE A 35 -1.18 -7.29 11.13
N ILE A 36 -0.26 -6.35 11.27
CA ILE A 36 0.09 -5.38 10.23
C ILE A 36 1.52 -5.71 9.81
N GLU A 37 1.68 -6.12 8.56
CA GLU A 37 2.97 -6.37 7.92
C GLU A 37 3.33 -5.15 7.08
N CYS A 38 4.44 -4.50 7.42
CA CYS A 38 4.99 -3.38 6.69
C CYS A 38 6.30 -3.85 6.04
N GLU A 39 6.24 -4.30 4.80
CA GLU A 39 7.41 -4.80 4.06
C GLU A 39 8.23 -3.64 3.51
N VAL A 40 9.54 -3.70 3.69
CA VAL A 40 10.49 -2.66 3.30
C VAL A 40 11.18 -3.11 2.02
N PHE A 41 11.00 -2.32 0.97
CA PHE A 41 11.65 -2.51 -0.32
C PHE A 41 12.82 -1.55 -0.49
N ASP A 42 13.65 -1.86 -1.47
CA ASP A 42 14.64 -0.93 -1.99
C ASP A 42 13.98 0.41 -2.35
N LYS A 43 14.78 1.48 -2.38
CA LYS A 43 14.33 2.85 -2.67
C LYS A 43 13.35 3.41 -1.63
N ASN A 44 13.39 2.87 -0.40
CA ASN A 44 12.66 3.41 0.75
C ASN A 44 11.13 3.39 0.55
N VAL A 45 10.62 2.30 -0.02
CA VAL A 45 9.19 2.07 -0.23
C VAL A 45 8.71 1.03 0.76
N ILE A 46 7.57 1.30 1.42
CA ILE A 46 7.01 0.42 2.44
C ILE A 46 5.61 -0.01 2.05
N ALA A 47 5.39 -1.31 1.82
CA ALA A 47 4.06 -1.85 1.56
C ALA A 47 3.36 -2.19 2.89
N ILE A 48 2.17 -1.64 3.11
CA ILE A 48 1.37 -1.87 4.33
C ILE A 48 0.26 -2.87 4.04
N LYS A 49 0.34 -4.03 4.68
CA LYS A 49 -0.58 -5.17 4.57
C LYS A 49 -1.13 -5.51 5.95
N PHE A 50 -2.37 -6.00 6.06
CA PHE A 50 -2.91 -6.48 7.34
C PHE A 50 -3.89 -7.63 7.19
N TYR A 51 -3.98 -8.46 8.22
CA TYR A 51 -4.85 -9.65 8.25
C TYR A 51 -5.17 -10.09 9.69
N ASP A 52 -6.16 -10.96 9.84
CA ASP A 52 -6.47 -11.63 11.11
C ASP A 52 -5.36 -12.65 11.43
N LYS A 53 -4.76 -12.56 12.63
CA LYS A 53 -3.74 -13.47 13.15
C LYS A 53 -4.10 -14.95 13.01
N ASN A 54 -5.38 -15.31 13.04
CA ASN A 54 -5.85 -16.69 12.87
C ASN A 54 -5.55 -17.24 11.47
N HIS A 55 -5.37 -16.36 10.47
CA HIS A 55 -5.09 -16.72 9.08
C HIS A 55 -3.61 -16.60 8.71
N ARG A 56 -2.69 -16.36 9.66
CA ARG A 56 -1.27 -16.10 9.37
C ARG A 56 -0.56 -17.13 8.49
N GLU A 57 -0.96 -18.41 8.58
CA GLU A 57 -0.36 -19.51 7.82
C GLU A 57 -1.05 -19.72 6.45
N SER A 58 -2.11 -18.97 6.16
CA SER A 58 -2.83 -19.12 4.88
C SER A 58 -2.20 -18.26 3.78
N LYS A 59 -2.12 -18.84 2.58
CA LYS A 59 -1.80 -18.09 1.35
C LYS A 59 -2.81 -16.98 1.06
N ASN A 60 -4.07 -17.16 1.47
CA ASN A 60 -5.15 -16.18 1.24
C ASN A 60 -5.39 -15.26 2.45
N ARG A 61 -4.39 -15.09 3.34
CA ARG A 61 -4.55 -14.35 4.61
C ARG A 61 -5.08 -12.93 4.44
N PHE A 62 -4.70 -12.24 3.36
CA PHE A 62 -5.14 -10.88 3.08
C PHE A 62 -6.56 -10.82 2.49
N SER A 63 -7.04 -11.92 1.90
CA SER A 63 -8.33 -12.01 1.21
C SER A 63 -9.50 -12.35 2.12
N TYR A 64 -9.26 -12.98 3.27
CA TYR A 64 -10.35 -13.37 4.17
C TYR A 64 -11.07 -12.18 4.81
N LEU A 65 -12.39 -12.19 4.71
CA LEU A 65 -13.25 -11.23 5.37
C LEU A 65 -13.46 -11.61 6.84
N THR A 66 -13.32 -10.64 7.73
CA THR A 66 -13.50 -10.87 9.18
C THR A 66 -14.95 -10.70 9.65
N ASN A 67 -15.85 -10.16 8.82
CA ASN A 67 -17.26 -9.86 9.14
C ASN A 67 -17.47 -9.10 10.46
N SER A 68 -16.45 -8.36 10.90
CA SER A 68 -16.39 -7.69 12.21
C SER A 68 -17.16 -6.36 12.25
N ASN A 69 -17.62 -5.87 11.09
CA ASN A 69 -18.32 -4.59 10.93
C ASN A 69 -17.61 -3.44 11.67
N GLU A 70 -16.28 -3.40 11.55
CA GLU A 70 -15.42 -2.37 12.18
C GLU A 70 -14.28 -1.91 11.27
N ILE A 71 -14.46 -2.05 9.95
CA ILE A 71 -13.47 -1.71 8.91
C ILE A 71 -12.77 -0.38 9.22
N TRP A 72 -13.54 0.66 9.54
CA TRP A 72 -13.05 1.98 9.87
C TRP A 72 -12.11 2.04 11.08
N SER A 73 -12.43 1.34 12.17
CA SER A 73 -11.60 1.34 13.38
C SER A 73 -10.30 0.54 13.14
N VAL A 74 -10.40 -0.54 12.38
CA VAL A 74 -9.25 -1.35 11.92
C VAL A 74 -8.33 -0.51 11.03
N LEU A 75 -8.85 0.17 10.00
CA LEU A 75 -8.03 0.98 9.10
C LEU A 75 -7.37 2.18 9.79
N HIS A 76 -8.11 2.89 10.66
CA HIS A 76 -7.50 3.96 11.45
C HIS A 76 -6.37 3.45 12.35
N THR A 77 -6.48 2.21 12.86
CA THR A 77 -5.41 1.59 13.63
C THR A 77 -4.22 1.23 12.75
N CYS A 78 -4.46 0.66 11.57
CA CYS A 78 -3.39 0.36 10.62
C CYS A 78 -2.59 1.60 10.23
N ILE A 79 -3.25 2.74 10.03
CA ILE A 79 -2.59 4.01 9.64
C ILE A 79 -1.68 4.56 10.73
N GLN A 80 -1.85 4.18 12.01
CA GLN A 80 -0.95 4.62 13.09
C GLN A 80 0.50 4.17 12.90
N VAL A 81 0.75 3.15 12.07
CA VAL A 81 2.12 2.68 11.79
C VAL A 81 2.90 3.66 10.93
N ILE A 82 2.24 4.48 10.10
CA ILE A 82 2.88 5.44 9.19
C ILE A 82 3.85 6.37 9.95
N PRO A 83 3.41 7.16 10.96
CA PRO A 83 4.32 8.04 11.69
C PRO A 83 5.36 7.31 12.54
N ILE A 84 5.19 6.02 12.82
CA ILE A 84 6.22 5.20 13.47
C ILE A 84 7.30 4.86 12.46
N LEU A 85 6.90 4.45 11.25
CA LEU A 85 7.80 4.07 10.17
C LEU A 85 8.55 5.27 9.60
N GLU A 86 7.92 6.43 9.46
CA GLU A 86 8.59 7.67 9.00
C GLU A 86 9.77 8.08 9.88
N LYS A 87 9.73 7.76 11.18
CA LYS A 87 10.84 8.04 12.11
C LYS A 87 12.01 7.09 11.92
N GLU A 88 11.76 5.88 11.43
CA GLU A 88 12.79 4.85 11.20
C GLU A 88 13.30 4.87 9.75
N HIS A 89 12.46 5.29 8.81
CA HIS A 89 12.69 5.31 7.38
C HIS A 89 12.39 6.71 6.83
N ILE A 90 13.31 7.63 7.04
CA ILE A 90 13.14 9.03 6.67
C ILE A 90 12.94 9.15 5.16
N GLY A 91 11.87 9.82 4.73
CA GLY A 91 11.56 10.02 3.31
C GLY A 91 10.87 8.83 2.64
N CYS A 92 10.37 7.86 3.42
CA CYS A 92 9.76 6.66 2.85
C CYS A 92 8.43 6.94 2.13
N SER A 93 8.21 6.22 1.04
CA SER A 93 6.90 6.17 0.36
C SER A 93 6.12 4.95 0.81
N PHE A 94 4.79 5.00 0.74
CA PHE A 94 3.94 3.89 1.17
C PHE A 94 3.06 3.36 0.06
N VAL A 95 2.94 2.03 -0.02
CA VAL A 95 2.06 1.34 -0.96
C VAL A 95 1.03 0.53 -0.19
N ALA A 96 -0.20 0.50 -0.67
CA ALA A 96 -1.24 -0.38 -0.17
C ALA A 96 -2.04 -0.98 -1.33
N ILE A 97 -2.17 -2.31 -1.35
CA ILE A 97 -2.99 -3.04 -2.33
C ILE A 97 -4.23 -3.59 -1.64
N GLY A 98 -5.39 -3.34 -2.23
CA GLY A 98 -6.66 -3.90 -1.81
C GLY A 98 -6.80 -5.34 -2.32
N ALA A 99 -6.42 -6.31 -1.48
CA ALA A 99 -6.63 -7.72 -1.76
C ALA A 99 -8.09 -8.07 -2.07
N GLN A 100 -8.30 -8.91 -3.08
CA GLN A 100 -9.59 -9.50 -3.45
C GLN A 100 -10.27 -10.17 -2.25
N GLY A 101 -11.51 -9.78 -1.95
CA GLY A 101 -12.30 -10.43 -0.90
C GLY A 101 -12.71 -11.85 -1.25
N ILE A 102 -12.54 -12.78 -0.31
CA ILE A 102 -13.08 -14.15 -0.39
C ILE A 102 -14.14 -14.32 0.70
N SER A 103 -15.38 -14.60 0.29
CA SER A 103 -16.49 -14.87 1.20
C SER A 103 -16.43 -16.30 1.76
N PRO A 104 -17.17 -16.61 2.85
CA PRO A 104 -17.19 -17.96 3.44
C PRO A 104 -17.63 -19.07 2.46
N ASP A 105 -18.52 -18.75 1.51
CA ASP A 105 -18.96 -19.64 0.43
C ASP A 105 -18.01 -19.65 -0.78
N ARG A 106 -16.78 -19.13 -0.61
CA ARG A 106 -15.69 -19.10 -1.60
C ARG A 106 -15.97 -18.28 -2.86
N ARG A 107 -16.99 -17.42 -2.86
CA ARG A 107 -17.11 -16.41 -3.91
C ARG A 107 -15.96 -15.41 -3.78
N GLN A 108 -15.42 -15.03 -4.92
CA GLN A 108 -14.33 -14.07 -5.02
C GLN A 108 -14.89 -12.75 -5.55
N GLU A 109 -14.46 -11.66 -4.94
CA GLU A 109 -14.64 -10.32 -5.49
C GLU A 109 -13.91 -10.18 -6.84
N GLN A 110 -14.21 -9.18 -7.65
CA GLN A 110 -13.32 -8.76 -8.74
C GLN A 110 -11.97 -8.25 -8.17
N ILE A 111 -10.90 -8.34 -8.95
CA ILE A 111 -9.55 -7.91 -8.52
C ILE A 111 -9.35 -6.40 -8.70
N GLU A 112 -10.07 -5.79 -9.64
CA GLU A 112 -10.12 -4.34 -9.86
C GLU A 112 -11.14 -3.70 -8.92
N LYS A 113 -10.83 -2.50 -8.40
CA LYS A 113 -11.73 -1.73 -7.53
C LYS A 113 -12.30 -2.52 -6.33
N THR A 114 -11.46 -3.29 -5.64
CA THR A 114 -11.90 -4.05 -4.46
C THR A 114 -12.46 -3.14 -3.36
N GLN A 115 -13.36 -3.66 -2.52
CA GLN A 115 -13.91 -2.93 -1.36
C GLN A 115 -12.80 -2.45 -0.43
N ARG A 116 -11.76 -3.27 -0.28
CA ARG A 116 -10.59 -2.95 0.53
C ARG A 116 -9.84 -1.74 -0.04
N TYR A 117 -9.57 -1.74 -1.35
CA TYR A 117 -8.97 -0.59 -2.04
C TYR A 117 -9.82 0.68 -1.90
N LEU A 118 -11.14 0.58 -2.10
CA LEU A 118 -12.04 1.73 -1.97
C LEU A 118 -12.03 2.30 -0.54
N ALA A 119 -11.97 1.44 0.47
CA ALA A 119 -11.86 1.84 1.86
C ALA A 119 -10.51 2.51 2.16
N TYR A 120 -9.42 1.95 1.65
CA TYR A 120 -8.06 2.54 1.76
C TYR A 120 -8.01 3.91 1.10
N LYS A 121 -8.55 4.03 -0.11
CA LYS A 121 -8.57 5.27 -0.89
C LYS A 121 -9.28 6.36 -0.11
N ARG A 122 -10.47 6.04 0.40
CA ARG A 122 -11.26 6.99 1.18
C ARG A 122 -10.52 7.48 2.42
N ILE A 123 -9.84 6.60 3.16
CA ILE A 123 -9.18 7.00 4.41
C ILE A 123 -7.86 7.73 4.16
N LEU A 124 -7.05 7.29 3.18
CA LEU A 124 -5.77 7.92 2.87
C LEU A 124 -5.97 9.32 2.28
N PHE A 125 -6.87 9.49 1.30
CA PHE A 125 -7.20 10.81 0.77
C PHE A 125 -7.73 11.72 1.86
N LYS A 126 -8.66 11.25 2.70
CA LYS A 126 -9.19 12.06 3.81
C LYS A 126 -8.10 12.55 4.78
N LEU A 127 -7.06 11.76 5.03
CA LEU A 127 -6.02 12.08 6.02
C LEU A 127 -4.80 12.80 5.44
N PHE A 128 -4.49 12.57 4.16
CA PHE A 128 -3.22 12.99 3.55
C PHE A 128 -3.39 13.84 2.28
N GLU A 129 -4.60 14.12 1.80
CA GLU A 129 -4.80 14.97 0.61
C GLU A 129 -4.27 16.39 0.81
N SER A 130 -4.29 16.91 2.04
CA SER A 130 -3.70 18.22 2.37
C SER A 130 -2.24 18.15 2.82
N ALA A 131 -1.61 16.96 2.80
CA ALA A 131 -0.22 16.81 3.19
C ALA A 131 0.70 17.28 2.06
N THR A 132 1.64 18.19 2.35
CA THR A 132 2.54 18.77 1.34
C THR A 132 3.75 17.91 1.03
N ASN A 133 4.01 16.88 1.84
CA ASN A 133 5.14 15.97 1.71
C ASN A 133 4.79 14.69 0.91
N TYR A 134 3.52 14.50 0.53
CA TYR A 134 3.06 13.31 -0.18
C TYR A 134 2.24 13.64 -1.41
N ALA A 135 2.51 12.94 -2.51
CA ALA A 135 1.62 12.81 -3.65
C ALA A 135 0.79 11.52 -3.50
N LEU A 136 -0.54 11.63 -3.58
CA LEU A 136 -1.45 10.48 -3.54
C LEU A 136 -1.81 10.04 -4.96
N ILE A 137 -1.51 8.78 -5.28
CA ILE A 137 -1.77 8.18 -6.58
C ILE A 137 -2.54 6.88 -6.40
N ASP A 138 -3.60 6.69 -7.17
CA ASP A 138 -4.45 5.50 -7.12
C ASP A 138 -4.51 4.77 -8.46
N SER A 139 -4.74 3.46 -8.40
CA SER A 139 -4.93 2.63 -9.57
C SER A 139 -6.07 1.65 -9.36
N ASP A 140 -7.20 1.93 -10.02
CA ASP A 140 -8.38 1.05 -10.04
C ASP A 140 -8.07 -0.34 -10.59
N GLU A 141 -7.20 -0.42 -11.60
CA GLU A 141 -6.78 -1.66 -12.28
C GLU A 141 -6.03 -2.60 -11.34
N TYR A 142 -5.18 -2.04 -10.47
CA TYR A 142 -4.40 -2.82 -9.51
C TYR A 142 -4.98 -2.79 -8.09
N SER A 143 -6.16 -2.19 -7.91
CA SER A 143 -6.72 -1.92 -6.58
C SER A 143 -5.67 -1.33 -5.62
N ALA A 144 -4.86 -0.39 -6.12
CA ALA A 144 -3.61 0.02 -5.49
C ALA A 144 -3.60 1.50 -5.14
N LEU A 145 -2.92 1.85 -4.06
CA LEU A 145 -2.66 3.21 -3.62
C LEU A 145 -1.19 3.40 -3.33
N LEU A 146 -0.67 4.53 -3.77
CA LEU A 146 0.66 5.01 -3.51
C LEU A 146 0.56 6.37 -2.81
N MET A 147 1.15 6.45 -1.62
CA MET A 147 1.44 7.68 -0.94
C MET A 147 2.94 7.95 -1.12
N MET A 148 3.27 8.64 -2.20
CA MET A 148 4.65 8.86 -2.63
C MET A 148 5.24 10.06 -1.91
N ASN A 149 6.32 9.85 -1.18
CA ASN A 149 7.04 10.94 -0.54
C ASN A 149 7.67 11.84 -1.62
N ILE A 150 7.42 13.14 -1.54
CA ILE A 150 7.96 14.14 -2.47
C ILE A 150 8.71 15.25 -1.74
N ILE A 151 9.01 15.07 -0.45
CA ILE A 151 9.58 16.14 0.39
C ILE A 151 10.94 16.64 -0.14
N GLU A 152 11.73 15.73 -0.70
CA GLU A 152 13.04 16.03 -1.27
C GLU A 152 12.95 16.92 -2.52
N PHE A 153 11.80 16.92 -3.22
CA PHE A 153 11.56 17.75 -4.39
C PHE A 153 10.92 19.09 -4.01
N VAL A 154 10.02 19.09 -3.02
CA VAL A 154 9.31 20.30 -2.55
C VAL A 154 10.24 21.24 -1.76
N GLY A 155 11.27 20.70 -1.10
CA GLY A 155 12.22 21.48 -0.31
C GLY A 155 13.18 22.33 -1.15
N ASP A 156 13.34 22.02 -2.44
CA ASP A 156 14.27 22.70 -3.32
C ASP A 156 13.60 23.93 -3.95
N LYS A 157 13.91 25.13 -3.46
CA LYS A 157 13.33 26.38 -3.97
C LYS A 157 13.86 26.79 -5.34
N GLN A 158 14.85 26.08 -5.88
CA GLN A 158 15.45 26.38 -7.18
C GLN A 158 14.96 25.46 -8.29
N ILE A 159 14.24 24.39 -7.95
CA ILE A 159 13.66 23.48 -8.94
C ILE A 159 12.55 24.19 -9.71
N ASP A 160 12.60 24.13 -11.03
CA ASP A 160 11.49 24.60 -11.85
C ASP A 160 10.40 23.52 -11.99
N ASP A 161 9.22 23.92 -12.47
CA ASP A 161 8.05 23.04 -12.56
C ASP A 161 8.27 21.84 -13.51
N GLN A 162 9.11 22.01 -14.53
CA GLN A 162 9.42 20.94 -15.48
C GLN A 162 10.33 19.91 -14.83
N GLU A 163 11.42 20.35 -14.21
CA GLU A 163 12.35 19.48 -13.48
C GLU A 163 11.64 18.77 -12.32
N PHE A 164 10.77 19.47 -11.59
CA PHE A 164 9.94 18.89 -10.54
C PHE A 164 9.07 17.75 -11.08
N SER A 165 8.36 18.01 -12.17
CA SER A 165 7.49 17.01 -12.82
C SER A 165 8.27 15.79 -13.30
N GLU A 166 9.46 16.00 -13.86
CA GLU A 166 10.35 14.93 -14.31
C GLU A 166 10.84 14.06 -13.14
N LYS A 167 11.28 14.67 -12.03
CA LYS A 167 11.69 13.92 -10.82
C LYS A 167 10.55 13.12 -10.21
N VAL A 168 9.37 13.72 -10.10
CA VAL A 168 8.15 13.05 -9.60
C VAL A 168 7.78 11.86 -10.50
N LEU A 169 7.82 12.04 -11.81
CA LEU A 169 7.52 10.98 -12.78
C LEU A 169 8.53 9.84 -12.70
N ASN A 170 9.83 10.15 -12.60
CA ASN A 170 10.88 9.14 -12.46
C ASN A 170 10.69 8.32 -11.19
N LYS A 171 10.45 8.99 -10.04
CA LYS A 171 10.18 8.30 -8.78
C LYS A 171 8.95 7.41 -8.87
N TYR A 172 7.88 7.86 -9.52
CA TYR A 172 6.71 7.00 -9.73
C TYR A 172 7.03 5.78 -10.58
N VAL A 173 7.75 5.94 -11.69
CA VAL A 173 8.12 4.81 -12.57
C VAL A 173 8.93 3.79 -11.80
N GLU A 174 9.78 4.23 -10.88
CA GLU A 174 10.54 3.30 -10.02
C GLU A 174 9.67 2.54 -9.01
N ILE A 175 8.56 3.14 -8.56
CA ILE A 175 7.67 2.53 -7.57
C ILE A 175 6.60 1.66 -8.24
N ILE A 176 6.20 1.94 -9.47
CA ILE A 176 5.09 1.22 -10.12
C ILE A 176 5.42 -0.26 -10.33
N GLU A 177 6.68 -0.60 -10.60
CA GLU A 177 7.15 -1.98 -10.70
C GLU A 177 6.96 -2.70 -9.35
N LEU A 178 7.33 -2.07 -8.23
CA LEU A 178 7.09 -2.60 -6.89
C LEU A 178 5.60 -2.81 -6.61
N MET A 179 4.75 -1.85 -7.01
CA MET A 179 3.29 -1.97 -6.85
C MET A 179 2.72 -3.16 -7.64
N GLU A 180 3.22 -3.40 -8.85
CA GLU A 180 2.82 -4.55 -9.66
C GLU A 180 3.26 -5.86 -9.01
N MET A 181 4.49 -5.92 -8.49
CA MET A 181 4.97 -7.09 -7.75
C MET A 181 4.11 -7.36 -6.52
N GLU A 182 3.83 -6.35 -5.70
CA GLU A 182 2.94 -6.48 -4.54
C GLU A 182 1.53 -6.95 -4.90
N PHE A 183 1.00 -6.46 -6.02
CA PHE A 183 -0.29 -6.91 -6.53
C PHE A 183 -0.27 -8.41 -6.87
N LEU A 184 0.78 -8.89 -7.54
CA LEU A 184 0.94 -10.31 -7.88
C LEU A 184 1.11 -11.17 -6.62
N GLU A 185 1.85 -10.71 -5.61
CA GLU A 185 2.04 -11.45 -4.35
C GLU A 185 0.73 -11.58 -3.57
N ILE A 186 0.02 -10.47 -3.37
CA ILE A 186 -1.22 -10.44 -2.59
C ILE A 186 -2.31 -11.34 -3.18
N HIS A 187 -2.32 -11.50 -4.50
CA HIS A 187 -3.27 -12.36 -5.20
C HIS A 187 -2.73 -13.77 -5.48
N ASN A 188 -1.55 -14.13 -4.95
CA ASN A 188 -0.87 -15.40 -5.16
C ASN A 188 -0.64 -15.76 -6.64
N PHE A 189 -0.44 -14.76 -7.50
CA PHE A 189 -0.21 -14.96 -8.94
C PHE A 189 1.22 -15.33 -9.29
N TYR A 190 2.20 -15.11 -8.40
CA TYR A 190 3.60 -15.50 -8.61
C TYR A 190 3.80 -17.01 -8.81
N GLU A 191 3.03 -17.84 -8.10
CA GLU A 191 3.14 -19.30 -8.26
C GLU A 191 2.46 -19.81 -9.55
N ALA A 192 1.64 -18.98 -10.21
CA ALA A 192 0.80 -19.38 -11.35
C ALA A 192 1.41 -19.06 -12.72
N ASN A 193 2.47 -18.23 -12.81
CA ASN A 193 2.95 -17.70 -14.10
C ASN A 193 4.47 -17.76 -14.27
N ASN A 194 4.96 -18.86 -14.84
CA ASN A 194 6.24 -18.89 -15.59
C ASN A 194 6.08 -18.41 -17.06
N HIS A 195 4.96 -17.77 -17.44
CA HIS A 195 4.63 -17.45 -18.84
C HIS A 195 3.96 -16.08 -19.12
N ALA A 196 4.08 -15.07 -18.24
CA ALA A 196 3.32 -13.81 -18.37
C ALA A 196 4.15 -12.55 -18.68
N ASN A 197 5.24 -12.65 -19.46
CA ASN A 197 6.11 -11.50 -19.77
C ASN A 197 5.63 -10.59 -20.92
N ILE A 198 4.52 -10.89 -21.61
CA ILE A 198 4.10 -10.15 -22.83
C ILE A 198 3.01 -9.10 -22.55
N SER A 199 2.26 -9.22 -21.46
CA SER A 199 1.19 -8.28 -21.08
C SER A 199 1.67 -7.05 -20.29
N LEU A 200 2.88 -7.09 -19.73
CA LEU A 200 3.46 -6.06 -18.86
C LEU A 200 3.94 -4.81 -19.65
N GLU A 201 4.58 -4.99 -20.82
CA GLU A 201 5.09 -3.86 -21.63
C GLU A 201 4.00 -2.92 -22.18
N ILE A 202 2.81 -3.46 -22.48
CA ILE A 202 1.71 -2.68 -23.07
C ILE A 202 1.03 -1.80 -22.00
N SER A 203 1.05 -2.21 -20.72
CA SER A 203 0.50 -1.46 -19.59
C SER A 203 1.35 -0.23 -19.23
N HIS A 204 2.68 -0.38 -19.24
CA HIS A 204 3.64 0.69 -18.93
C HIS A 204 3.49 1.93 -19.84
N LYS A 205 3.34 1.75 -21.16
CA LYS A 205 3.13 2.88 -22.11
C LYS A 205 1.81 3.64 -21.91
N ARG A 206 0.76 2.99 -21.39
CA ARG A 206 -0.53 3.64 -21.09
C ARG A 206 -0.48 4.41 -19.75
N LYS A 207 0.31 3.93 -18.79
CA LYS A 207 0.49 4.52 -17.45
C LYS A 207 1.20 5.88 -17.47
N VAL A 208 2.30 5.99 -18.22
CA VAL A 208 3.02 7.27 -18.40
C VAL A 208 2.08 8.34 -19.00
N ASN A 209 1.27 7.97 -19.99
CA ASN A 209 0.34 8.89 -20.66
C ASN A 209 -0.82 9.36 -19.77
N LYS A 210 -1.27 8.55 -18.81
CA LYS A 210 -2.35 8.93 -17.88
C LYS A 210 -1.84 9.89 -16.80
N MET A 211 -0.62 9.67 -16.29
CA MET A 211 -0.05 10.54 -15.27
C MET A 211 0.37 11.91 -15.82
N LEU A 212 0.87 11.97 -17.06
CA LEU A 212 1.11 13.24 -17.78
C LEU A 212 -0.16 14.11 -17.90
N LYS A 213 -1.36 13.53 -17.84
CA LYS A 213 -2.63 14.28 -17.83
C LYS A 213 -3.04 14.79 -16.44
N ILE A 214 -2.55 14.16 -15.37
CA ILE A 214 -2.81 14.54 -13.98
C ILE A 214 -1.87 15.67 -13.57
N LEU A 215 -0.58 15.56 -13.92
CA LEU A 215 0.42 16.60 -13.65
C LEU A 215 0.12 17.92 -14.37
N ARG A 216 -0.53 17.90 -15.55
CA ARG A 216 -1.02 19.11 -16.25
C ARG A 216 -2.15 19.86 -15.56
N LYS A 217 -2.67 19.36 -14.43
CA LYS A 217 -3.76 19.97 -13.65
C LYS A 217 -3.31 20.50 -12.28
N LEU A 218 -2.06 20.24 -11.90
CA LEU A 218 -1.38 20.93 -10.80
C LEU A 218 -0.72 22.19 -11.37
#